data_AF-A0A2A5CSU8-F1
#
_entry.id   AF-A0A2A5CSU8-F1
#
_cell.length_a   1.000
_cell.length_b   1.000
_cell.length_c   1.000
_cell.angle_alpha   90.00
_cell.angle_beta   90.00
_cell.angle_gamma   90.00
#
_symmetry.space_group_name_H-M   'P 1'
#
loop_
_entity.id
_entity.type
_entity.pdbx_description
1 polymer ?
#
loop_
_entity_poly.entity_id
_entity_poly.type
_entity_poly.pdbx_seq_one_letter_code
_entity_poly.pdbx_strand_id
1 'polypeptide(L)' 'MVIGTSLSVYPAAGLVNYAPPFAEKYYIDPKELEGANIYDFKIIKEKAGVGVPDLVEQLIK' A
#
# COMPACT_ATOMS: atom_id res chain seq x y z
N MET A 1 0.96 5.63 -1.11
CA MET A 1 -0.07 4.62 -1.37
C MET A 1 0.39 3.71 -2.50
N VAL A 2 0.27 2.39 -2.32
CA VAL A 2 0.64 1.35 -3.29
C VAL A 2 -0.61 0.49 -3.55
N ILE A 3 -0.89 0.18 -4.82
CA ILE A 3 -2.14 -0.51 -5.21
C ILE A 3 -1.81 -1.59 -6.25
N GLY A 4 -2.30 -2.81 -6.04
CA GLY A 4 -2.34 -3.85 -7.07
C GLY A 4 -0.97 -4.37 -7.53
N THR A 5 0.02 -4.41 -6.66
CA THR A 5 1.38 -4.87 -6.99
C THR A 5 2.01 -5.62 -5.82
N SER A 6 2.73 -6.71 -6.10
CA SER A 6 3.44 -7.49 -5.08
C SER A 6 4.71 -6.84 -4.54
N LEU A 7 5.12 -5.67 -5.08
CA LEU A 7 6.39 -5.01 -4.78
C LEU A 7 7.62 -5.91 -4.98
N SER A 8 7.57 -6.84 -5.95
CA SER A 8 8.68 -7.78 -6.21
C SER A 8 9.63 -7.38 -7.34
N VAL A 9 9.32 -6.31 -8.09
CA VAL A 9 10.06 -5.92 -9.30
C VAL A 9 10.82 -4.62 -9.09
N TYR A 10 12.15 -4.69 -9.23
CA TYR A 10 13.04 -3.51 -9.22
C TYR A 10 13.05 -2.84 -10.61
N PRO A 11 13.09 -1.50 -10.72
CA PRO A 11 13.29 -0.50 -9.66
C PRO A 11 12.03 -0.07 -8.90
N ALA A 12 10.83 -0.33 -9.43
CA ALA A 12 9.59 0.23 -8.91
C ALA A 12 9.32 -0.12 -7.43
N ALA A 13 9.60 -1.36 -7.02
CA ALA A 13 9.45 -1.79 -5.64
C ALA A 13 10.29 -0.95 -4.65
N GLY A 14 11.44 -0.42 -5.07
CA GLY A 14 12.32 0.37 -4.23
C GLY A 14 11.78 1.76 -3.91
N LEU A 15 10.79 2.26 -4.66
CA LEU A 15 10.23 3.62 -4.48
C LEU A 15 9.62 3.83 -3.08
N VAL A 16 9.12 2.75 -2.46
CA VAL A 16 8.53 2.80 -1.12
C VAL A 16 9.55 3.17 -0.02
N ASN A 17 10.84 2.96 -0.28
CA ASN A 17 11.93 3.32 0.63
C ASN A 17 12.28 4.81 0.59
N TYR A 18 11.86 5.53 -0.47
CA TYR A 18 12.07 6.97 -0.58
C TYR A 18 10.94 7.78 0.08
N ALA A 19 9.86 7.11 0.50
CA ALA A 19 8.81 7.77 1.26
C ALA A 19 9.38 8.24 2.62
N PRO A 20 9.06 9.46 3.07
CA PRO A 20 9.48 9.96 4.37
C PRO A 20 9.06 9.02 5.51
N PRO A 21 9.83 8.95 6.61
CA PRO A 21 9.56 8.03 7.71
C PRO A 21 8.24 8.32 8.44
N PHE A 22 7.75 9.56 8.37
CA PHE A 22 6.48 9.98 8.97
C PHE A 22 5.28 9.83 8.03
N ALA A 23 5.50 9.43 6.77
CA ALA A 23 4.41 9.31 5.81
C ALA A 23 3.55 8.09 6.12
N GLU A 24 2.23 8.27 6.15
CA GLU A 24 1.32 7.13 6.23
C GLU A 24 1.36 6.33 4.93
N LYS A 25 1.67 5.04 5.06
CA LYS A 25 1.80 4.14 3.91
C LYS A 25 0.62 3.19 3.88
N TYR A 26 -0.07 3.18 2.74
CA TYR A 26 -1.21 2.28 2.48
C TYR A 26 -0.86 1.30 1.38
N TYR A 27 -1.23 0.04 1.57
CA TYR A 27 -1.11 -1.04 0.60
C TYR A 27 -2.48 -1.67 0.35
N ILE A 28 -2.96 -1.62 -0.89
CA ILE A 28 -4.28 -2.15 -1.31
C ILE A 28 -4.07 -3.25 -2.35
N ASP A 29 -4.24 -4.49 -1.93
CA ASP A 29 -4.23 -5.67 -2.80
C ASP A 29 -4.98 -6.82 -2.10
N PRO A 30 -5.82 -7.61 -2.80
CA PRO A 30 -6.43 -8.80 -2.20
C PRO A 30 -5.41 -9.88 -1.80
N LYS A 31 -4.21 -9.87 -2.40
CA LYS A 31 -3.11 -10.78 -2.06
C LYS A 31 -2.30 -10.21 -0.90
N GLU A 32 -1.73 -11.11 -0.10
CA GLU A 32 -0.82 -10.71 0.96
C GLU A 32 0.47 -10.10 0.39
N LEU A 33 1.00 -9.10 1.09
CA LEU A 33 2.31 -8.55 0.79
C LEU A 33 3.37 -9.38 1.50
N GLU A 34 4.18 -10.11 0.73
CA GLU A 34 5.36 -10.78 1.27
C GLU A 34 6.33 -9.74 1.84
N GLY A 35 6.76 -9.95 3.09
CA GLY A 35 7.61 -8.98 3.78
C GLY A 35 6.87 -7.71 4.25
N ALA A 36 5.54 -7.76 4.39
CA ALA A 36 4.71 -6.68 4.95
C ALA A 36 5.32 -6.01 6.21
N ASN A 37 5.92 -6.80 7.11
CA ASN A 37 6.53 -6.32 8.34
C ASN A 37 7.70 -5.33 8.13
N ILE A 38 8.26 -5.28 6.91
CA ILE A 38 9.43 -4.45 6.59
C ILE A 38 9.03 -3.00 6.28
N TYR A 39 7.79 -2.76 5.83
CA TYR A 39 7.47 -1.51 5.15
C TYR A 39 6.48 -0.58 5.88
N ASP A 40 6.11 -0.88 7.13
CA ASP A 40 5.16 -0.09 7.94
C ASP A 40 3.90 0.34 7.16
N PHE A 41 3.32 -0.63 6.44
CA PHE A 41 2.10 -0.42 5.67
C PHE A 41 0.85 -0.69 6.51
N LYS A 42 -0.15 0.19 6.37
CA LYS A 42 -1.55 -0.14 6.62
C LYS A 42 -2.07 -0.96 5.45
N ILE A 43 -2.40 -2.23 5.70
CA ILE A 43 -2.81 -3.19 4.67
C ILE A 43 -4.34 -3.24 4.56
N ILE A 44 -4.84 -3.09 3.35
CA ILE A 44 -6.25 -3.24 3.00
C ILE A 44 -6.35 -4.42 2.02
N LYS A 45 -6.87 -5.55 2.50
CA LYS A 45 -6.99 -6.81 1.73
C LYS A 45 -8.22 -6.81 0.83
N GLU A 46 -8.33 -5.82 -0.05
CA GLU A 46 -9.46 -5.67 -0.97
C GLU A 46 -9.01 -5.40 -2.40
N LYS A 47 -9.91 -5.64 -3.35
CA LYS A 47 -9.68 -5.20 -4.74
C LYS A 47 -9.57 -3.68 -4.78
N ALA A 48 -8.70 -3.16 -5.64
CA ALA A 48 -8.50 -1.72 -5.81
C ALA A 48 -9.80 -0.93 -6.02
N GLY A 49 -10.76 -1.50 -6.79
CA GLY A 49 -12.05 -0.86 -7.06
C GLY A 49 -12.97 -0.70 -5.84
N VAL A 50 -12.71 -1.42 -4.75
CA VAL A 50 -13.45 -1.31 -3.48
C VAL A 50 -12.60 -0.61 -2.42
N GLY A 51 -11.37 -1.08 -2.22
CA GLY A 51 -10.50 -0.58 -1.16
C GLY A 51 -10.03 0.87 -1.35
N VAL A 52 -9.90 1.36 -2.59
CA VAL A 52 -9.48 2.75 -2.83
C VAL A 52 -10.61 3.73 -2.48
N PRO A 53 -11.85 3.59 -2.99
CA PRO A 53 -12.97 4.44 -2.56
C PRO A 53 -13.18 4.46 -1.04
N ASP A 54 -13.16 3.29 -0.40
CA ASP A 54 -13.37 3.18 1.05
C ASP A 54 -12.28 3.92 1.85
N LEU A 55 -11.02 3.80 1.42
CA LEU A 55 -9.91 4.53 2.05
C LEU A 55 -10.06 6.04 1.86
N VAL A 56 -10.44 6.48 0.66
CA VAL A 56 -10.62 7.91 0.36
C VAL A 56 -11.72 8.51 1.24
N GLU A 57 -12.84 7.81 1.42
CA GLU A 57 -13.93 8.25 2.31
C GLU A 57 -13.47 8.37 3.77
N GLN A 58 -12.58 7.48 4.22
CA GLN A 58 -12.01 7.55 5.58
C GLN A 58 -11.05 8.73 5.76
N LEU A 59 -10.29 9.10 4.74
CA LEU A 59 -9.26 10.15 4.82
C LEU A 59 -9.77 11.56 4.60
N ILE A 60 -10.93 11.73 3.95
CA ILE A 60 -11.49 13.05 3.62
C ILE A 60 -12.44 13.58 4.71
N LYS A 61 -12.83 12.74 5.68
CA LYS A 61 -13.54 13.19 6.88
C LYS A 61 -12.67 14.06 7.77
#